data_AF-A0A969P9R4-F1
#
_entry.id   AF-A0A969P9R4-F1
#
_cell.length_a   1.000
_cell.length_b   1.000
_cell.length_c   1.000
_cell.angle_alpha   90.00
_cell.angle_beta   90.00
_cell.angle_gamma   90.00
#
_symmetry.space_group_name_H-M   'P 1'
#
loop_
_entity.id
_entity.type
_entity.pdbx_description
1 polymer ?
#
loop_
_entity_poly.entity_id
_entity_poly.type
_entity_poly.pdbx_seq_one_letter_code
_entity_poly.pdbx_strand_id
1 'polypeptide(L)' 'MFNRLIDVQNTLSDPDELRLSKTDSQVYLFYREDGTKRWVCAVARRSNGEGFLITAYRTSAIKEGEVVWQK' A
#
# COMPACT_ATOMS: atom_id res chain seq x y z
N MET A 1 1.74 3.55 18.69
CA MET A 1 1.17 2.79 17.57
C MET A 1 0.69 1.46 18.12
N PHE A 2 -0.56 1.41 18.58
CA PHE A 2 -1.14 0.15 19.06
C PHE A 2 -1.81 -0.54 17.87
N ASN A 3 -1.40 -1.79 17.63
CA ASN A 3 -1.91 -2.72 16.63
C ASN A 3 -1.56 -2.48 15.15
N ARG A 4 -0.28 -2.67 14.81
CA ARG A 4 0.27 -2.63 13.45
C ARG A 4 -0.47 -3.49 12.42
N LEU A 5 -1.11 -4.57 12.86
CA LEU A 5 -1.89 -5.43 11.97
C LEU A 5 -3.12 -4.70 11.41
N ILE A 6 -3.83 -3.95 12.25
CA ILE A 6 -5.00 -3.17 11.84
C ILE A 6 -4.59 -2.08 10.83
N ASP A 7 -3.46 -1.42 11.07
CA ASP A 7 -2.96 -0.38 10.15
C ASP A 7 -2.75 -0.94 8.74
N VAL A 8 -2.15 -2.13 8.64
CA VAL A 8 -1.91 -2.82 7.36
C VAL A 8 -3.24 -3.26 6.72
N GLN A 9 -4.16 -3.81 7.49
CA GLN A 9 -5.49 -4.21 7.01
C GLN A 9 -6.28 -3.00 6.45
N ASN A 10 -6.28 -1.88 7.17
CA ASN A 10 -6.92 -0.64 6.75
C ASN A 10 -6.25 -0.02 5.52
N THR A 11 -4.93 -0.16 5.40
CA THR A 11 -4.20 0.29 4.20
C THR A 11 -4.58 -0.52 2.97
N LEU A 12 -4.81 -1.83 3.12
CA LEU A 12 -5.23 -2.70 2.01
C LEU A 12 -6.71 -2.52 1.62
N SER A 13 -7.59 -2.30 2.58
CA SER A 13 -9.04 -2.23 2.34
C SER A 13 -9.54 -0.82 2.00
N ASP A 14 -8.88 0.21 2.52
CA ASP A 14 -9.26 1.61 2.38
C ASP A 14 -7.99 2.50 2.30
N PRO A 15 -7.17 2.34 1.24
CA PRO A 15 -5.99 3.18 1.02
C PRO A 15 -6.40 4.64 0.80
N ASP A 16 -5.48 5.58 0.98
CA ASP A 16 -5.61 6.95 0.50
C ASP A 16 -5.07 7.08 -0.94
N GLU A 17 -4.08 6.26 -1.29
CA GLU A 17 -3.51 6.20 -2.64
C GLU A 17 -3.10 4.76 -3.01
N LEU A 18 -3.41 4.37 -4.24
CA LEU A 18 -3.04 3.09 -4.83
C LEU A 18 -2.16 3.33 -6.05
N ARG A 19 -0.97 2.73 -6.05
CA ARG A 19 -0.07 2.74 -7.20
C ARG A 19 0.16 1.35 -7.77
N LEU A 20 0.33 1.28 -9.08
CA LEU A 20 0.94 0.13 -9.75
C LEU A 20 2.45 0.32 -9.74
N SER A 21 3.18 -0.75 -9.44
CA SER A 21 4.64 -0.75 -9.45
C SER A 21 5.16 -0.41 -10.85
N LYS A 22 6.14 0.48 -10.91
CA LYS A 22 6.82 0.89 -12.15
C LYS A 22 7.52 -0.27 -12.88
N THR A 23 7.92 -1.31 -12.15
CA THR A 23 8.74 -2.41 -12.69
C THR A 23 8.04 -3.75 -12.71
N ASP A 24 6.86 -3.88 -12.10
CA ASP A 24 6.12 -5.14 -12.02
C ASP A 24 4.61 -4.86 -12.11
N SER A 25 4.00 -5.19 -13.25
CA SER A 25 2.59 -4.96 -13.53
C SER A 25 1.62 -5.80 -12.69
N GLN A 26 2.13 -6.70 -11.86
CA GLN A 26 1.35 -7.50 -10.92
C GLN A 26 1.45 -6.99 -9.48
N VAL A 27 2.28 -5.97 -9.20
CA VAL A 27 2.52 -5.46 -7.85
C VAL A 27 1.87 -4.10 -7.64
N TYR A 28 1.07 -4.02 -6.59
CA TYR A 28 0.37 -2.81 -6.17
C TYR A 28 0.93 -2.31 -4.84
N LEU A 29 1.01 -0.99 -4.70
CA LEU A 29 1.45 -0.30 -3.49
C LEU A 29 0.28 0.51 -2.96
N PHE A 30 -0.19 0.12 -1.79
CA PHE A 30 -1.29 0.75 -1.08
C PHE A 30 -0.68 1.68 -0.02
N TYR A 31 -1.11 2.94 -0.03
CA TYR A 31 -0.65 3.96 0.91
C TYR A 31 -1.81 4.49 1.73
N ARG A 32 -1.59 4.63 3.04
CA ARG A 32 -2.53 5.30 3.95
C ARG A 32 -1.74 6.15 4.95
N GLU A 33 -2.17 7.37 5.21
CA GLU A 33 -1.53 8.22 6.22
C GLU A 33 -1.82 7.67 7.63
N ASP A 34 -0.79 7.59 8.48
CA ASP A 34 -0.90 7.05 9.84
C ASP A 34 -1.21 8.11 10.91
N GLY A 35 -1.62 9.31 10.49
CA GLY A 35 -1.90 10.46 11.36
C GLY A 35 -0.66 11.18 11.90
N THR A 36 0.54 10.81 11.46
CA THR A 36 1.80 11.44 11.91
C THR A 36 2.64 11.98 10.77
N LYS A 37 2.02 12.33 9.63
CA LYS A 37 2.71 12.70 8.38
C LYS A 37 3.65 11.61 7.86
N ARG A 38 3.32 10.35 8.18
CA ARG A 38 3.98 9.16 7.65
C ARG A 38 2.93 8.28 7.01
N TRP A 39 3.40 7.42 6.11
CA TRP A 39 2.57 6.48 5.40
C TRP A 39 2.81 5.09 5.93
N VAL A 40 1.74 4.31 6.00
CA VAL A 40 1.83 2.85 5.93
C VAL A 40 1.77 2.49 4.46
N CYS A 41 2.78 1.75 4.00
CA CYS A 41 2.83 1.18 2.66
C CYS A 41 2.62 -0.32 2.78
N ALA A 42 1.55 -0.85 2.20
CA ALA A 42 1.33 -2.29 2.03
C ALA A 42 1.57 -2.64 0.57
N VAL A 43 2.52 -3.54 0.31
CA VAL A 43 2.87 -3.98 -1.04
C VAL A 43 2.27 -5.35 -1.26
N ALA A 44 1.39 -5.49 -2.24
CA ALA A 44 0.72 -6.75 -2.54
C ALA A 44 0.91 -7.12 -4.01
N ARG A 45 1.04 -8.41 -4.28
CA ARG A 45 1.03 -8.94 -5.65
C ARG A 45 -0.34 -9.55 -5.94
N ARG A 46 -0.88 -9.27 -7.13
CA ARG A 46 -2.10 -9.89 -7.64
C ARG A 46 -1.76 -10.85 -8.77
N SER A 47 -2.22 -12.09 -8.69
CA SER A 47 -2.05 -13.11 -9.72
C SER A 47 -3.30 -13.97 -9.83
N ASN A 48 -3.82 -14.15 -11.04
CA ASN A 48 -4.91 -15.09 -11.35
C ASN A 48 -6.18 -14.96 -10.46
N GLY A 49 -6.54 -13.73 -10.09
CA GLY A 49 -7.72 -13.47 -9.25
C GLY A 49 -7.45 -13.52 -7.74
N GLU A 50 -6.27 -13.96 -7.33
CA GLU A 50 -5.82 -13.95 -5.94
C GLU A 50 -4.76 -12.86 -5.71
N GLY A 51 -4.50 -12.55 -4.45
CA GLY A 51 -3.42 -11.64 -4.08
C GLY A 51 -2.87 -11.96 -2.70
N PHE A 52 -1.60 -11.66 -2.51
CA PHE A 52 -0.93 -11.81 -1.22
C PHE A 52 -0.12 -10.57 -0.89
N LEU A 53 -0.06 -10.25 0.40
CA LEU A 53 0.81 -9.21 0.92
C LEU A 53 2.26 -9.68 0.85
N ILE A 54 3.11 -8.94 0.14
CA ILE A 54 4.55 -9.18 0.06
C ILE A 54 5.23 -8.63 1.32
N THR A 55 4.97 -7.36 1.62
CA THR A 55 5.58 -6.65 2.75
C THR A 55 4.73 -5.44 3.13
N ALA A 56 4.85 -5.00 4.38
CA ALA A 56 4.33 -3.73 4.83
C ALA A 56 5.35 -2.99 5.68
N TYR A 57 5.49 -1.69 5.44
CA TYR A 57 6.46 -0.85 6.14
C TYR A 57 5.95 0.58 6.26
N ARG A 58 6.54 1.32 7.18
CA ARG A 58 6.26 2.74 7.38
C ARG A 58 7.28 3.58 6.60
N THR A 59 6.84 4.65 5.96
CA THR A 59 7.70 5.51 5.12
C THR A 59 7.28 6.98 5.23
N SER A 60 8.20 7.92 4.97
CA SER A 60 7.86 9.35 4.77
C SER A 60 7.49 9.69 3.34
N ALA A 61 7.78 8.81 2.39
CA ALA A 61 7.64 9.09 0.97
C ALA A 61 6.85 7.98 0.26
N ILE A 62 5.99 8.41 -0.65
CA ILE A 62 5.32 7.56 -1.62
C ILE A 62 6.31 7.23 -2.75
N LYS A 63 6.41 5.95 -3.15
CA LYS A 63 7.33 5.53 -4.22
C LYS A 63 6.80 5.94 -5.60
N GLU A 64 7.71 6.13 -6.55
CA GLU A 64 7.35 6.27 -7.97
C GLU A 64 6.58 5.05 -8.49
N GLY A 65 5.65 5.28 -9.41
CA GLY A 65 4.72 4.29 -9.94
C GLY A 65 3.56 4.97 -10.66
N GLU A 66 2.74 4.20 -11.35
CA GLU A 66 1.50 4.69 -11.97
C GLU A 66 0.44 4.86 -10.88
N VAL A 67 -0.18 6.04 -10.79
CA VAL A 67 -1.31 6.27 -9.87
C VAL A 67 -2.53 5.61 -10.46
N VAL A 68 -2.98 4.53 -9.81
CA VAL A 68 -4.20 3.79 -10.20
C VAL A 68 -5.42 4.48 -9.62
N TRP A 69 -5.31 4.98 -8.39
CA TRP A 69 -6.41 5.67 -7.71
C TRP A 69 -5.90 6.51 -6.53
N GLN A 70 -6.61 7.60 -6.23
CA GLN A 70 -6.34 8.51 -5.12
C GLN A 70 -7.65 9.11 -4.59
N LYS A 71 -7.77 9.26 -3.26
CA LYS A 71 -8.89 9.96 -2.60
C LYS A 71 -8.87 11.47 -2.80
#